data_AF-A0A529B2C1-F1
#
_entry.id   AF-A0A529B2C1-F1
#
_cell.length_a   1.000
_cell.length_b   1.000
_cell.length_c   1.000
_cell.angle_alpha   90.00
_cell.angle_beta   90.00
_cell.angle_gamma   90.00
#
_symmetry.space_group_name_H-M   'P 1'
#
loop_
_entity.id
_entity.type
_entity.pdbx_description
1 polymer ?
#
loop_
_entity_poly.entity_id
_entity_poly.type
_entity_poly.pdbx_seq_one_letter_code
_entity_poly.pdbx_strand_id
1 'polypeptide(L)'
;MVETNRRVFMKGATAIALGGATALVGTAAQGANATDHEAFIALSVTLTGLTAAELPAMVEQNDALGVRLKLYEIYFERLRSSYPAEFRELLVAWREVEDKPDHELVLSEKLAAMDPAAERLRVAARQVVKIWLLSTIDDPRTKPDVKTGRNNGQLGGDLGQYQYSAIWKLIGAPVPGYSSFSHGYWVNKPGIKLDAGAAYSLLPISTDLLLPDIGTIVELPDG
;
A
#
# COMPACT_ATOMS: atom_id res chain seq x y z
N MET A 1 -37.22 -1.88 50.56
CA MET A 1 -37.24 -0.50 50.06
C MET A 1 -36.90 -0.55 48.58
N VAL A 2 -37.92 -0.49 47.72
CA VAL A 2 -37.80 -0.53 46.26
C VAL A 2 -38.49 0.74 45.77
N GLU A 3 -37.73 1.67 45.22
CA GLU A 3 -38.23 2.97 44.78
C GLU A 3 -38.29 2.98 43.25
N THR A 4 -39.47 2.68 42.75
CA THR A 4 -39.82 2.64 41.33
C THR A 4 -40.07 4.06 40.84
N ASN A 5 -39.11 4.64 40.11
CA ASN A 5 -39.20 5.99 39.58
C ASN A 5 -40.00 6.00 38.26
N ARG A 6 -41.22 6.52 38.33
CA ARG A 6 -42.22 6.60 37.26
C ARG A 6 -42.17 8.01 36.65
N ARG A 7 -41.48 8.19 35.52
CA ARG A 7 -41.51 9.47 34.76
C ARG A 7 -42.50 9.43 33.60
N VAL A 8 -43.67 10.01 33.91
CA VAL A 8 -44.51 10.93 33.13
C VAL A 8 -44.21 11.05 31.62
N PHE A 9 -45.17 10.59 30.83
CA PHE A 9 -45.46 11.07 29.47
C PHE A 9 -46.01 12.50 29.53
N MET A 10 -45.44 13.43 28.78
CA MET A 10 -46.18 14.60 28.29
C MET A 10 -46.10 14.67 26.76
N LYS A 11 -47.30 14.54 26.18
CA LYS A 11 -47.64 14.87 24.80
C LYS A 11 -47.66 16.40 24.66
N GLY A 12 -47.20 16.90 23.53
CA GLY A 12 -47.57 18.23 23.04
C GLY A 12 -46.51 18.86 22.17
N ALA A 13 -46.75 18.88 20.86
CA ALA A 13 -46.80 20.08 20.02
C ALA A 13 -46.36 19.80 18.58
N THR A 14 -47.38 19.75 17.73
CA THR A 14 -47.53 20.54 16.50
C THR A 14 -46.54 20.33 15.35
N ALA A 15 -47.11 19.79 14.27
CA ALA A 15 -46.55 19.69 12.93
C ALA A 15 -46.16 21.05 12.32
N ILE A 16 -45.01 21.07 11.64
CA ILE A 16 -44.74 21.98 10.53
C ILE A 16 -44.42 21.09 9.34
N ALA A 17 -45.29 21.12 8.33
CA ALA A 17 -45.01 20.54 7.03
C ALA A 17 -44.11 21.50 6.24
N LEU A 18 -42.96 21.01 5.81
CA LEU A 18 -42.16 21.59 4.73
C LEU A 18 -41.78 20.44 3.81
N GLY A 19 -42.41 20.42 2.64
CA GLY A 19 -42.01 19.58 1.52
C GLY A 19 -40.61 19.96 1.06
N GLY A 20 -39.85 18.98 0.59
CA GLY A 20 -38.52 19.21 0.03
C GLY A 20 -37.74 17.91 -0.11
N ALA A 21 -37.84 17.31 -1.30
CA ALA A 21 -36.87 16.42 -1.92
C ALA A 21 -35.93 15.62 -1.00
N THR A 22 -36.34 14.40 -0.63
CA THR A 22 -35.36 13.32 -0.37
C THR A 22 -34.83 12.87 -1.74
N ALA A 23 -33.85 13.63 -2.23
CA ALA A 23 -33.04 13.25 -3.37
C ALA A 23 -32.29 11.95 -3.06
N LEU A 24 -32.27 11.08 -4.07
CA LEU A 24 -31.30 10.04 -4.35
C LEU A 24 -29.90 10.31 -3.74
N VAL A 25 -29.65 9.85 -2.51
CA VAL A 25 -28.29 9.64 -1.99
C VAL A 25 -28.04 8.14 -2.03
N GLY A 26 -27.73 7.62 -3.21
CA GLY A 26 -27.53 6.17 -3.38
C GLY A 26 -26.63 5.76 -4.55
N THR A 27 -26.32 6.66 -5.48
CA THR A 27 -25.60 6.28 -6.71
C THR A 27 -24.33 7.08 -6.96
N ALA A 28 -24.24 8.35 -6.54
CA ALA A 28 -23.05 9.17 -6.76
C ALA A 28 -21.82 8.72 -5.94
N ALA A 29 -22.01 8.34 -4.68
CA ALA A 29 -20.92 7.85 -3.83
C ALA A 29 -20.35 6.51 -4.31
N GLN A 30 -21.22 5.65 -4.86
CA GLN A 30 -20.82 4.33 -5.33
C GLN A 30 -20.11 4.39 -6.69
N GLY A 31 -20.53 5.32 -7.58
CA GLY A 31 -19.82 5.62 -8.82
C GLY A 31 -18.47 6.30 -8.59
N ALA A 32 -18.37 7.23 -7.64
CA ALA A 32 -17.10 7.87 -7.28
C ALA A 32 -16.09 6.88 -6.67
N ASN A 33 -16.56 5.92 -5.86
CA ASN A 33 -15.68 4.89 -5.30
C ASN A 33 -15.13 3.94 -6.38
N ALA A 34 -15.94 3.60 -7.40
CA ALA A 34 -15.47 2.77 -8.51
C ALA A 34 -14.36 3.48 -9.31
N THR A 35 -14.52 4.77 -9.60
CA THR A 35 -13.49 5.56 -10.27
C THR A 35 -12.28 5.85 -9.38
N ASP A 36 -12.44 5.94 -8.06
CA ASP A 36 -11.33 6.08 -7.11
C ASP A 36 -10.47 4.81 -7.06
N HIS A 37 -11.10 3.63 -7.13
CA HIS A 37 -10.39 2.35 -7.17
C HIS A 37 -9.60 2.15 -8.47
N GLU A 38 -10.19 2.50 -9.62
CA GLU A 38 -9.49 2.45 -10.91
C GLU A 38 -8.28 3.39 -10.92
N ALA A 39 -8.48 4.64 -10.46
CA ALA A 39 -7.39 5.62 -10.29
C ALA A 39 -6.31 5.11 -9.34
N PHE A 40 -6.69 4.45 -8.24
CA PHE A 40 -5.73 3.86 -7.31
C PHE A 40 -4.88 2.75 -7.95
N ILE A 41 -5.48 1.87 -8.76
CA ILE A 41 -4.72 0.82 -9.47
C ILE A 41 -3.76 1.45 -10.47
N ALA A 42 -4.21 2.42 -11.28
CA ALA A 42 -3.39 3.10 -12.27
C ALA A 42 -2.22 3.89 -11.63
N LEU A 43 -2.51 4.61 -10.55
CA LEU A 43 -1.49 5.26 -9.72
C LEU A 43 -0.49 4.24 -9.16
N SER A 44 -0.97 3.08 -8.69
CA SER A 44 -0.12 2.04 -8.13
C SER A 44 0.83 1.44 -9.17
N VAL A 45 0.34 1.19 -10.39
CA VAL A 45 1.16 0.79 -11.54
C VAL A 45 2.25 1.82 -11.79
N THR A 46 1.87 3.10 -11.88
CA THR A 46 2.81 4.21 -12.12
C THR A 46 3.88 4.34 -11.05
N LEU A 47 3.48 4.30 -9.76
CA LEU A 47 4.42 4.49 -8.65
C LEU A 47 5.36 3.29 -8.43
N THR A 48 4.90 2.08 -8.72
CA THR A 48 5.70 0.85 -8.53
C THR A 48 6.53 0.48 -9.75
N GLY A 49 6.16 0.99 -10.94
CA GLY A 49 6.72 0.54 -12.22
C GLY A 49 6.34 -0.91 -12.57
N LEU A 50 5.35 -1.49 -11.87
CA LEU A 50 4.83 -2.82 -12.14
C LEU A 50 3.66 -2.73 -13.11
N THR A 51 3.55 -3.70 -14.02
CA THR A 51 2.37 -3.81 -14.88
C THR A 51 1.12 -4.18 -14.06
N ALA A 52 -0.07 -3.87 -14.60
CA ALA A 52 -1.33 -4.25 -13.97
C ALA A 52 -1.47 -5.78 -13.75
N ALA A 53 -0.79 -6.60 -14.56
CA ALA A 53 -0.75 -8.05 -14.41
C ALA A 53 0.23 -8.55 -13.32
N GLU A 54 1.20 -7.71 -12.95
CA GLU A 54 2.15 -8.00 -11.87
C GLU A 54 1.61 -7.57 -10.50
N LEU A 55 0.75 -6.56 -10.46
CA LEU A 55 0.02 -6.22 -9.25
C LEU A 55 -1.07 -7.26 -8.98
N PRO A 56 -1.09 -7.89 -7.79
CA PRO A 56 -2.12 -8.86 -7.42
C PRO A 56 -3.44 -8.17 -7.00
N ALA A 57 -3.83 -7.10 -7.70
CA ALA A 57 -4.97 -6.27 -7.35
C ALA A 57 -6.28 -7.06 -7.29
N MET A 58 -6.48 -7.97 -8.23
CA MET A 58 -7.72 -8.75 -8.38
C MET A 58 -7.77 -10.02 -7.53
N VAL A 59 -6.72 -10.30 -6.74
CA VAL A 59 -6.70 -11.43 -5.81
C VAL A 59 -7.72 -11.19 -4.70
N GLU A 60 -8.53 -12.19 -4.42
CA GLU A 60 -9.50 -12.12 -3.31
C GLU A 60 -8.82 -12.49 -2.00
N GLN A 61 -9.05 -11.68 -0.98
CA GLN A 61 -8.57 -11.87 0.38
C GLN A 61 -9.69 -11.55 1.36
N ASN A 62 -9.58 -12.06 2.59
CA ASN A 62 -10.45 -11.64 3.67
C ASN A 62 -9.88 -10.37 4.31
N ASP A 63 -10.74 -9.41 4.60
CA ASP A 63 -10.38 -8.28 5.44
C ASP A 63 -10.34 -8.68 6.93
N ALA A 64 -10.07 -7.72 7.81
CA ALA A 64 -10.03 -7.95 9.26
C ALA A 64 -11.37 -8.37 9.87
N LEU A 65 -12.49 -8.19 9.15
CA LEU A 65 -13.84 -8.56 9.56
C LEU A 65 -14.29 -9.89 8.92
N GLY A 66 -13.44 -10.53 8.12
CA GLY A 66 -13.74 -11.77 7.41
C GLY A 66 -14.55 -11.57 6.11
N VAL A 67 -14.70 -10.33 5.63
CA VAL A 67 -15.35 -10.00 4.36
C VAL A 67 -14.38 -10.25 3.23
N ARG A 68 -14.83 -11.00 2.22
CA ARG A 68 -14.04 -11.31 1.03
C ARG A 68 -14.06 -10.13 0.06
N LEU A 69 -12.91 -9.49 -0.12
CA LEU A 69 -12.71 -8.31 -0.96
C LEU A 69 -11.53 -8.54 -1.91
N LYS A 70 -11.44 -7.70 -2.95
CA LYS A 70 -10.24 -7.65 -3.79
C LYS A 70 -9.10 -6.98 -3.02
N LEU A 71 -7.87 -7.41 -3.27
CA LEU A 71 -6.70 -6.90 -2.54
C LEU A 71 -6.53 -5.38 -2.71
N TYR A 72 -6.85 -4.84 -3.89
CA TYR A 72 -6.83 -3.39 -4.10
C TYR A 72 -7.81 -2.64 -3.19
N GLU A 73 -8.99 -3.21 -2.90
CA GLU A 73 -10.01 -2.58 -2.03
C GLU A 73 -9.52 -2.52 -0.59
N ILE A 74 -8.93 -3.62 -0.12
CA ILE A 74 -8.33 -3.71 1.21
C ILE A 74 -7.21 -2.67 1.35
N TYR A 75 -6.32 -2.57 0.35
CA TYR A 75 -5.19 -1.64 0.39
C TYR A 75 -5.64 -0.19 0.27
N PHE A 76 -6.61 0.09 -0.59
CA PHE A 76 -7.21 1.41 -0.73
C PHE A 76 -7.80 1.89 0.59
N GLU A 77 -8.64 1.08 1.23
CA GLU A 77 -9.27 1.43 2.50
C GLU A 77 -8.26 1.60 3.64
N ARG A 78 -7.22 0.76 3.66
CA ARG A 78 -6.16 0.85 4.66
C ARG A 78 -5.37 2.15 4.53
N LEU A 79 -5.04 2.57 3.31
CA LEU A 79 -4.34 3.83 3.05
C LEU A 79 -5.26 5.03 3.34
N ARG A 80 -6.52 4.95 2.91
CA ARG A 80 -7.53 6.00 3.15
C ARG A 80 -7.78 6.24 4.64
N SER A 81 -7.79 5.17 5.46
CA SER A 81 -7.98 5.28 6.91
C SER A 81 -6.73 5.74 7.65
N SER A 82 -5.53 5.33 7.20
CA SER A 82 -4.27 5.64 7.88
C SER A 82 -3.68 7.00 7.50
N TYR A 83 -3.89 7.43 6.25
CA TYR A 83 -3.35 8.67 5.66
C TYR A 83 -4.45 9.47 4.95
N PRO A 84 -5.54 9.87 5.63
CA PRO A 84 -6.75 10.38 4.98
C PRO A 84 -6.54 11.67 4.17
N ALA A 85 -5.65 12.55 4.61
CA ALA A 85 -5.36 13.80 3.92
C ALA A 85 -4.37 13.57 2.78
N GLU A 86 -3.22 12.95 3.09
CA GLU A 86 -2.12 12.74 2.16
C GLU A 86 -2.52 11.81 1.00
N PHE A 87 -3.26 10.73 1.29
CA PHE A 87 -3.72 9.80 0.26
C PHE A 87 -4.76 10.43 -0.66
N ARG A 88 -5.67 11.25 -0.11
CA ARG A 88 -6.64 12.00 -0.91
C ARG A 88 -5.93 13.01 -1.81
N GLU A 89 -4.99 13.78 -1.27
CA GLU A 89 -4.19 14.73 -2.05
C GLU A 89 -3.42 14.03 -3.19
N LEU A 90 -2.88 12.84 -2.93
CA LEU A 90 -2.20 12.04 -3.94
C LEU A 90 -3.15 11.56 -5.06
N LEU A 91 -4.35 11.07 -4.73
CA LEU A 91 -5.33 10.67 -5.74
C LEU A 91 -5.80 11.86 -6.59
N VAL A 92 -5.96 13.04 -5.98
CA VAL A 92 -6.28 14.26 -6.74
C VAL A 92 -5.13 14.64 -7.67
N ALA A 93 -3.89 14.63 -7.18
CA ALA A 93 -2.71 14.94 -7.98
C ALA A 93 -2.53 13.96 -9.16
N TRP A 94 -2.87 12.69 -8.97
CA TRP A 94 -2.90 11.68 -10.03
C TRP A 94 -3.95 12.01 -11.09
N ARG A 95 -5.19 12.29 -10.69
CA ARG A 95 -6.29 12.62 -11.61
C ARG A 95 -6.03 13.85 -12.46
N GLU A 96 -5.28 14.83 -11.95
CA GLU A 96 -4.87 16.01 -12.72
C GLU A 96 -3.89 15.68 -13.86
N VAL A 97 -3.23 14.52 -13.81
CA VAL A 97 -2.17 14.15 -14.75
C VAL A 97 -2.47 12.88 -15.53
N GLU A 98 -3.40 12.01 -15.11
CA GLU A 98 -3.59 10.67 -15.67
C GLU A 98 -3.90 10.66 -17.18
N ASP A 99 -4.59 11.68 -17.69
CA ASP A 99 -4.91 11.81 -19.13
C ASP A 99 -3.76 12.38 -19.97
N LYS A 100 -2.63 12.76 -19.35
CA LYS A 100 -1.48 13.35 -20.04
C LYS A 100 -0.59 12.24 -20.64
N PRO A 101 -0.02 12.46 -21.85
CA PRO A 101 0.85 11.49 -22.49
C PRO A 101 2.15 11.22 -21.70
N ASP A 102 2.57 12.16 -20.86
CA ASP A 102 3.77 12.14 -20.03
C ASP A 102 3.45 12.12 -18.53
N HIS A 103 2.30 11.55 -18.15
CA HIS A 103 1.79 11.54 -16.77
C HIS A 103 2.82 11.04 -15.73
N GLU A 104 3.63 10.04 -16.07
CA GLU A 104 4.69 9.52 -15.19
C GLU A 104 5.72 10.60 -14.85
N LEU A 105 6.18 11.34 -15.86
CA LEU A 105 7.15 12.42 -15.70
C LEU A 105 6.54 13.56 -14.88
N VAL A 106 5.33 14.00 -15.23
CA VAL A 106 4.66 15.10 -14.52
C VAL A 106 4.38 14.75 -13.05
N LEU A 107 3.98 13.51 -12.76
CA LEU A 107 3.80 13.04 -11.39
C LEU A 107 5.14 13.03 -10.64
N SER A 108 6.21 12.55 -11.29
CA SER A 108 7.55 12.52 -10.70
C SER A 108 8.05 13.93 -10.33
N GLU A 109 7.79 14.94 -11.18
CA GLU A 109 8.14 16.34 -10.91
C GLU A 109 7.35 16.90 -9.73
N LYS A 110 6.04 16.63 -9.65
CA LYS A 110 5.20 16.99 -8.49
C LYS A 110 5.73 16.36 -7.19
N LEU A 111 6.17 15.11 -7.24
CA LEU A 111 6.76 14.40 -6.10
C LEU A 111 8.18 14.88 -5.76
N ALA A 112 8.93 15.43 -6.72
CA ALA A 112 10.29 15.91 -6.53
C ALA A 112 10.36 17.32 -5.93
N ALA A 113 9.29 18.11 -6.01
CA ALA A 113 9.25 19.48 -5.49
C ALA A 113 9.58 19.57 -3.98
N MET A 114 10.18 20.68 -3.56
CA MET A 114 10.68 20.85 -2.18
C MET A 114 9.68 21.51 -1.23
N ASP A 115 8.46 21.77 -1.67
CA ASP A 115 7.44 22.40 -0.84
C ASP A 115 6.72 21.41 0.09
N PRO A 116 6.00 21.90 1.12
CA PRO A 116 5.28 21.04 2.06
C PRO A 116 4.16 20.21 1.45
N ALA A 117 3.58 20.62 0.32
CA ALA A 117 2.54 19.83 -0.35
C ALA A 117 3.18 18.61 -1.04
N ALA A 118 4.30 18.80 -1.73
CA ALA A 118 5.08 17.71 -2.32
C ALA A 118 5.57 16.71 -1.27
N GLU A 119 5.92 17.16 -0.06
CA GLU A 119 6.25 16.27 1.05
C GLU A 119 5.09 15.34 1.43
N ARG A 120 3.86 15.87 1.56
CA ARG A 120 2.67 15.06 1.84
C ARG A 120 2.40 14.04 0.74
N LEU A 121 2.53 14.44 -0.52
CA LEU A 121 2.40 13.53 -1.66
C LEU A 121 3.43 12.39 -1.58
N ARG A 122 4.69 12.70 -1.27
CA ARG A 122 5.75 11.70 -1.08
C ARG A 122 5.46 10.73 0.07
N VAL A 123 4.88 11.22 1.17
CA VAL A 123 4.49 10.37 2.30
C VAL A 123 3.49 9.32 1.83
N ALA A 124 2.38 9.74 1.20
CA ALA A 124 1.38 8.80 0.70
C ALA A 124 1.92 7.87 -0.40
N ALA A 125 2.67 8.42 -1.37
CA ALA A 125 3.21 7.64 -2.48
C ALA A 125 4.14 6.51 -1.99
N ARG A 126 4.97 6.79 -0.97
CA ARG A 126 5.80 5.78 -0.31
C ARG A 126 4.95 4.65 0.28
N GLN A 127 3.82 4.96 0.91
CA GLN A 127 2.96 3.93 1.50
C GLN A 127 2.24 3.10 0.44
N VAL A 128 1.86 3.69 -0.70
CA VAL A 128 1.34 2.93 -1.86
C VAL A 128 2.39 1.92 -2.35
N VAL A 129 3.64 2.35 -2.53
CA VAL A 129 4.72 1.43 -2.96
C VAL A 129 4.95 0.35 -1.91
N LYS A 130 5.04 0.71 -0.63
CA LYS A 130 5.29 -0.24 0.46
C LYS A 130 4.17 -1.27 0.63
N ILE A 131 2.90 -0.88 0.51
CA ILE A 131 1.80 -1.82 0.71
C ILE A 131 1.74 -2.86 -0.43
N TRP A 132 2.05 -2.48 -1.67
CA TRP A 132 2.12 -3.43 -2.77
C TRP A 132 3.34 -4.35 -2.70
N LEU A 133 4.50 -3.79 -2.38
CA LEU A 133 5.74 -4.57 -2.34
C LEU A 133 5.84 -5.46 -1.12
N LEU A 134 5.41 -4.99 0.06
CA LEU A 134 5.69 -5.64 1.34
C LEU A 134 4.42 -5.96 2.15
N SER A 135 3.23 -5.56 1.68
CA SER A 135 1.97 -5.66 2.44
C SER A 135 2.03 -4.96 3.81
N THR A 136 2.88 -3.95 3.94
CA THR A 136 3.02 -3.12 5.15
C THR A 136 2.85 -1.65 4.82
N ILE A 137 2.36 -0.88 5.80
CA ILE A 137 2.44 0.58 5.80
C ILE A 137 3.16 1.03 7.07
N ASP A 138 3.73 2.23 7.05
CA ASP A 138 4.20 2.84 8.30
C ASP A 138 3.01 3.16 9.22
N ASP A 139 3.23 3.13 10.53
CA ASP A 139 2.23 3.61 11.48
C ASP A 139 2.25 5.16 11.45
N PRO A 140 1.13 5.83 11.12
CA PRO A 140 1.07 7.29 11.11
C PRO A 140 1.31 7.91 12.50
N ARG A 141 1.18 7.13 13.59
CA ARG A 141 1.41 7.58 14.97
C ARG A 141 2.89 7.63 15.34
N THR A 142 3.74 6.92 14.61
CA THR A 142 5.18 6.88 14.89
C THR A 142 5.90 7.85 13.96
N LYS A 143 6.77 8.69 14.53
CA LYS A 143 7.55 9.64 13.73
C LYS A 143 8.70 8.90 13.04
N PRO A 144 8.93 9.13 11.74
CA PRO A 144 10.12 8.62 11.07
C PRO A 144 11.37 9.24 11.71
N ASP A 145 12.42 8.45 11.83
CA ASP A 145 13.74 8.92 12.23
C ASP A 145 14.27 9.90 11.18
N VAL A 146 14.60 11.11 11.62
CA VAL A 146 15.08 12.22 10.78
C VAL A 146 16.38 11.87 10.05
N LYS A 147 17.23 11.00 10.62
CA LYS A 147 18.52 10.63 10.03
C LYS A 147 18.41 9.50 9.02
N THR A 148 17.54 8.53 9.28
CA THR A 148 17.46 7.31 8.46
C THR A 148 16.22 7.24 7.58
N GLY A 149 15.24 8.13 7.79
CA GLY A 149 13.94 8.10 7.14
C GLY A 149 13.12 6.84 7.48
N ARG A 150 13.55 6.04 8.46
CA ARG A 150 12.88 4.80 8.86
C ARG A 150 11.81 5.09 9.88
N ASN A 151 10.66 4.45 9.74
CA ASN A 151 9.65 4.44 10.78
C ASN A 151 9.82 3.17 11.65
N ASN A 152 9.82 3.35 12.97
CA ASN A 152 9.93 2.24 13.93
C ASN A 152 8.59 1.53 14.18
N GLY A 153 7.47 2.14 13.74
CA GLY A 153 6.15 1.51 13.75
C GLY A 153 5.75 1.13 12.33
N GLN A 154 5.38 -0.13 12.14
CA GLN A 154 4.81 -0.63 10.88
C GLN A 154 3.52 -1.37 11.18
N LEU A 155 2.50 -1.10 10.38
CA LEU A 155 1.25 -1.84 10.38
C LEU A 155 1.37 -2.92 9.30
N GLY A 156 1.48 -4.18 9.73
CA GLY A 156 1.55 -5.35 8.85
C GLY A 156 0.18 -5.76 8.33
N GLY A 157 0.12 -6.20 7.07
CA GLY A 157 -1.05 -6.88 6.52
C GLY A 157 -1.22 -8.27 7.13
N ASP A 158 -2.32 -8.91 6.78
CA ASP A 158 -2.54 -10.31 7.17
C ASP A 158 -1.57 -11.25 6.43
N LEU A 159 -1.40 -12.47 6.96
CA LEU A 159 -0.56 -13.52 6.41
C LEU A 159 -0.91 -13.84 4.94
N GLY A 160 -2.21 -13.81 4.60
CA GLY A 160 -2.67 -13.96 3.22
C GLY A 160 -2.18 -12.84 2.31
N GLN A 161 -2.18 -11.60 2.79
CA GLN A 161 -1.68 -10.45 2.03
C GLN A 161 -0.17 -10.54 1.80
N TYR A 162 0.59 -10.96 2.83
CA TYR A 162 2.04 -11.19 2.75
C TYR A 162 2.43 -12.22 1.67
N GLN A 163 1.62 -13.27 1.49
CA GLN A 163 1.84 -14.26 0.44
C GLN A 163 1.74 -13.67 -0.98
N TYR A 164 0.92 -12.63 -1.15
CA TYR A 164 0.71 -11.95 -2.43
C TYR A 164 1.52 -10.65 -2.55
N SER A 165 2.48 -10.37 -1.68
CA SER A 165 3.31 -9.16 -1.87
C SER A 165 4.14 -9.25 -3.15
N ALA A 166 4.22 -8.16 -3.92
CA ALA A 166 4.87 -8.16 -5.23
C ALA A 166 6.39 -8.37 -5.16
N ILE A 167 7.04 -8.11 -4.02
CA ILE A 167 8.48 -8.29 -3.82
C ILE A 167 8.94 -9.72 -4.15
N TRP A 168 8.14 -10.74 -3.83
CA TRP A 168 8.53 -12.14 -4.00
C TRP A 168 8.70 -12.52 -5.47
N LYS A 169 7.78 -12.04 -6.32
CA LYS A 169 7.87 -12.20 -7.76
C LYS A 169 9.07 -11.43 -8.32
N LEU A 170 9.27 -10.19 -7.87
CA LEU A 170 10.38 -9.33 -8.31
C LEU A 170 11.76 -9.93 -8.02
N ILE A 171 11.97 -10.49 -6.83
CA ILE A 171 13.26 -11.10 -6.45
C ILE A 171 13.38 -12.55 -6.92
N GLY A 172 12.34 -13.12 -7.54
CA GLY A 172 12.32 -14.50 -8.02
C GLY A 172 12.45 -15.55 -6.91
N ALA A 173 11.99 -15.24 -5.70
CA ALA A 173 12.08 -16.13 -4.54
C ALA A 173 10.69 -16.56 -4.05
N PRO A 174 10.55 -17.78 -3.53
CA PRO A 174 9.31 -18.18 -2.87
C PRO A 174 9.10 -17.35 -1.60
N VAL A 175 7.83 -17.13 -1.27
CA VAL A 175 7.43 -16.51 -0.01
C VAL A 175 7.90 -17.40 1.16
N PRO A 176 8.64 -16.86 2.13
CA PRO A 176 9.01 -17.58 3.34
C PRO A 176 7.79 -18.19 4.03
N GLY A 177 7.84 -19.48 4.36
CA GLY A 177 6.73 -20.22 4.98
C GLY A 177 5.67 -20.75 4.00
N TYR A 178 5.72 -20.38 2.71
CA TYR A 178 4.75 -20.81 1.68
C TYR A 178 5.42 -21.39 0.42
N SER A 179 6.68 -21.80 0.53
CA SER A 179 7.39 -22.42 -0.60
C SER A 179 6.78 -23.79 -0.93
N SER A 180 6.34 -23.96 -2.17
CA SER A 180 6.02 -25.27 -2.75
C SER A 180 7.22 -25.96 -3.40
N PHE A 181 8.39 -25.32 -3.39
CA PHE A 181 9.60 -25.88 -3.98
C PHE A 181 10.18 -26.99 -3.09
N SER A 182 10.81 -27.98 -3.73
CA SER A 182 11.52 -29.05 -3.03
C SER A 182 12.65 -28.49 -2.16
N HIS A 183 12.95 -29.19 -1.06
CA HIS A 183 14.12 -28.89 -0.24
C HIS A 183 15.38 -28.79 -1.12
N GLY A 184 16.24 -27.81 -0.86
CA GLY A 184 17.44 -27.57 -1.65
C GLY A 184 17.23 -26.68 -2.88
N TYR A 185 16.04 -26.10 -3.12
CA TYR A 185 15.82 -25.20 -4.28
C TYR A 185 16.81 -24.03 -4.36
N TRP A 186 17.33 -23.58 -3.21
CA TRP A 186 18.30 -22.49 -3.08
C TRP A 186 19.68 -22.81 -3.65
N VAL A 187 20.01 -24.07 -3.96
CA VAL A 187 21.28 -24.41 -4.62
C VAL A 187 21.28 -24.00 -6.10
N ASN A 188 20.09 -23.82 -6.69
CA ASN A 188 19.94 -23.43 -8.08
C ASN A 188 19.87 -21.92 -8.19
N LYS A 189 20.67 -21.34 -9.10
CA LYS A 189 20.58 -19.92 -9.42
C LYS A 189 19.16 -19.62 -9.95
N PRO A 190 18.46 -18.61 -9.41
CA PRO A 190 17.12 -18.26 -9.91
C PRO A 190 17.21 -17.84 -11.37
N GLY A 191 16.43 -18.50 -12.23
CA GLY A 191 16.24 -18.12 -13.61
C GLY A 191 15.29 -16.94 -13.68
N ILE A 192 15.80 -15.73 -13.46
CA ILE A 192 15.00 -14.50 -13.59
C ILE A 192 14.58 -14.37 -15.05
N LYS A 193 13.35 -14.77 -15.38
CA LYS A 193 12.69 -14.44 -16.65
C LYS A 193 11.86 -13.20 -16.40
N LEU A 194 12.48 -12.02 -16.50
CA LEU A 194 11.74 -10.76 -16.61
C LEU A 194 11.30 -10.67 -18.07
N ASP A 195 9.99 -10.65 -18.32
CA ASP A 195 9.46 -10.46 -19.67
C ASP A 195 9.98 -9.11 -20.20
N ALA A 196 10.54 -9.11 -21.40
CA ALA A 196 11.35 -8.03 -21.99
C ALA A 196 10.62 -6.68 -22.22
N GLY A 197 9.39 -6.53 -21.72
CA GLY A 197 8.64 -5.27 -21.74
C GLY A 197 8.89 -4.38 -20.51
N ALA A 198 9.49 -4.91 -19.46
CA ALA A 198 9.83 -4.12 -18.29
C ALA A 198 11.25 -3.56 -18.43
N ALA A 199 11.35 -2.34 -18.93
CA ALA A 199 12.57 -1.53 -18.88
C ALA A 199 12.85 -1.15 -17.41
N TYR A 200 13.18 -2.13 -16.58
CA TYR A 200 13.82 -1.85 -15.31
C TYR A 200 15.21 -1.33 -15.64
N SER A 201 15.37 -0.01 -15.65
CA SER A 201 16.68 0.62 -15.51
C SER A 201 17.17 0.37 -14.10
N LEU A 202 17.45 -0.90 -13.78
CA LEU A 202 18.36 -1.26 -12.71
C LEU A 202 19.71 -0.76 -13.20
N LEU A 203 20.14 0.38 -12.66
CA LEU A 203 21.56 0.73 -12.66
C LEU A 203 22.33 -0.54 -12.32
N PRO A 204 23.42 -0.87 -13.05
CA PRO A 204 24.19 -2.06 -12.76
C PRO A 204 24.67 -1.94 -11.32
N ILE A 205 24.07 -2.73 -10.41
CA ILE A 205 24.67 -3.00 -9.12
C ILE A 205 25.91 -3.80 -9.47
N SER A 206 27.04 -3.09 -9.55
CA SER A 206 28.35 -3.71 -9.69
C SER A 206 28.43 -4.79 -8.63
N THR A 207 28.57 -6.03 -9.08
CA THR A 207 28.66 -7.21 -8.22
C THR A 207 30.05 -7.35 -7.61
N ASP A 208 30.88 -6.31 -7.69
CA ASP A 208 32.17 -6.19 -7.00
C ASP A 208 31.96 -5.79 -5.54
N LEU A 209 31.21 -6.62 -4.80
CA LEU A 209 31.42 -6.73 -3.37
C LEU A 209 32.71 -7.55 -3.19
N LEU A 210 33.84 -6.83 -3.17
CA LEU A 210 35.08 -7.31 -2.56
C LEU A 210 34.76 -7.71 -1.12
N LEU A 211 34.49 -9.00 -0.92
CA LEU A 211 34.53 -9.62 0.39
C LEU A 211 35.97 -9.38 0.92
N PRO A 212 36.15 -8.75 2.08
CA PRO A 212 37.47 -8.72 2.69
C PRO A 212 37.91 -10.17 2.94
N ASP A 213 39.14 -10.49 2.53
CA ASP A 213 39.80 -11.76 2.73
C ASP A 213 39.52 -12.29 4.15
N ILE A 214 38.75 -13.38 4.24
CA ILE A 214 38.65 -14.17 5.47
C ILE A 214 39.91 -15.01 5.54
N GLY A 215 41.02 -14.34 5.84
CA GLY A 215 42.34 -14.90 6.02
C GLY A 215 42.85 -14.60 7.42
N THR A 216 42.22 -15.15 8.45
CA THR A 216 42.87 -15.26 9.77
C THR A 216 42.39 -16.53 10.46
N ILE A 217 43.15 -17.60 10.25
CA ILE A 217 43.14 -18.77 11.12
C ILE A 217 43.67 -18.29 12.48
N VAL A 218 42.80 -18.24 13.48
CA VAL A 218 43.21 -18.05 14.88
C VAL A 218 43.66 -19.42 15.37
N GLU A 219 44.97 -19.67 15.42
CA GLU A 219 45.53 -20.80 16.13
C GLU A 219 45.22 -20.65 17.63
N LEU A 220 44.49 -21.64 18.17
CA LEU A 220 44.29 -21.78 19.60
C LEU A 220 45.61 -22.26 20.23
N PRO A 221 46.08 -21.66 21.34
CA PRO A 221 47.22 -22.19 22.05
C PRO A 221 46.85 -23.51 22.72
N ASP A 222 47.65 -24.55 22.48
CA ASP A 222 47.55 -25.84 23.16
C ASP A 222 47.73 -25.65 24.67
N GLY A 223 46.70 -26.04 25.42
CA GLY A 223 46.69 -26.15 26.88
C GLY A 223 45.91 -27.39 27.29
#